data_AF-A0A421FPU6-F1
#
_entry.id   AF-A0A421FPU6-F1
#
_cell.length_a   1.000
_cell.length_b   1.000
_cell.length_c   1.000
_cell.angle_alpha   90.00
_cell.angle_beta   90.00
_cell.angle_gamma   90.00
#
_symmetry.space_group_name_H-M   'P 1'
#
loop_
_entity.id
_entity.type
_entity.pdbx_description
1 polymer ?
#
loop_
_entity_poly.entity_id
_entity_poly.type
_entity_poly.pdbx_seq_one_letter_code
_entity_poly.pdbx_strand_id
1 'polypeptide(L)'
;MLVPINRQITAKFRKDGGTLSQAGDEELQYSPIELLSQRKQKDFPEAKTFSVMNGCRGTVYEAGNTNITTLKPGADFDVEWIIQAPHPGTMKLSIVKPSTDSSGKIMYKNYKTIITLDSFAQNGVLRNTIIL
;
A
#
# COMPACT_ATOMS: atom_id res chain seq x y z
N MET A 1 10.00 -3.32 19.85
CA MET A 1 9.86 -2.40 18.71
C MET A 1 8.82 -3.02 17.77
N LEU A 2 7.72 -2.32 17.48
CA LEU A 2 6.69 -2.83 16.59
C LEU A 2 6.92 -2.25 15.19
N VAL A 3 7.39 -3.07 14.26
CA VAL A 3 7.65 -2.70 12.87
C VAL A 3 6.54 -3.27 11.99
N PRO A 4 5.82 -2.45 11.20
CA PRO A 4 4.80 -2.94 10.29
C PRO A 4 5.36 -3.93 9.26
N ILE A 5 4.66 -5.04 9.07
CA ILE A 5 5.02 -6.03 8.04
C ILE A 5 4.44 -5.64 6.68
N ASN A 6 5.16 -6.01 5.62
CA ASN A 6 4.69 -5.77 4.27
C ASN A 6 3.38 -6.51 4.00
N ARG A 7 2.50 -5.81 3.28
CA ARG A 7 1.17 -6.30 2.98
C ARG A 7 1.24 -7.55 2.10
N GLN A 8 0.47 -8.56 2.47
CA GLN A 8 0.25 -9.75 1.67
C GLN A 8 -0.41 -9.43 0.32
N ILE A 9 0.05 -10.07 -0.75
CA ILE A 9 -0.68 -10.16 -2.01
C ILE A 9 -1.65 -11.34 -1.92
N THR A 10 -2.95 -11.07 -1.97
CA THR A 10 -3.99 -12.07 -1.72
C THR A 10 -4.43 -12.78 -3.00
N ALA A 11 -5.11 -13.93 -2.84
CA ALA A 11 -5.77 -14.59 -3.96
C ALA A 11 -6.81 -13.69 -4.66
N LYS A 12 -7.50 -12.82 -3.90
CA LYS A 12 -8.43 -11.83 -4.47
C LYS A 12 -7.70 -10.81 -5.33
N PHE A 13 -6.58 -10.26 -4.86
CA PHE A 13 -5.75 -9.37 -5.67
C PHE A 13 -5.35 -10.06 -6.99
N ARG A 14 -4.88 -11.31 -6.91
CA ARG A 14 -4.48 -12.10 -8.08
C ARG A 14 -5.62 -12.33 -9.06
N LYS A 15 -6.83 -12.57 -8.56
CA LYS A 15 -8.01 -12.76 -9.40
C LYS A 15 -8.48 -11.47 -10.08
N ASP A 16 -8.42 -10.35 -9.36
CA ASP A 16 -9.05 -9.10 -9.77
C ASP A 16 -8.10 -8.14 -10.51
N GLY A 17 -6.79 -8.30 -10.33
CA GLY A 17 -5.76 -7.36 -10.78
C GLY A 17 -5.38 -7.43 -12.27
N GLY A 18 -6.09 -8.23 -13.09
CA GLY A 18 -5.81 -8.35 -14.52
C GLY A 18 -4.39 -8.82 -14.81
N THR A 19 -3.64 -8.06 -15.62
CA THR A 19 -2.20 -8.29 -15.93
C THR A 19 -1.29 -8.32 -14.70
N LEU A 20 -1.65 -7.62 -13.62
CA LEU A 20 -0.86 -7.61 -12.38
C LEU A 20 -0.89 -8.97 -11.66
N SER A 21 -1.85 -9.84 -12.00
CA SER A 21 -1.91 -11.21 -11.50
C SER A 21 -0.65 -12.03 -11.83
N GLN A 22 0.12 -11.63 -12.84
CA GLN A 22 1.33 -12.33 -13.29
C GLN A 22 2.64 -11.74 -12.72
N ALA A 23 2.57 -10.62 -11.98
CA ALA A 23 3.76 -9.98 -11.39
C ALA A 23 4.27 -10.76 -10.15
N GLY A 24 5.55 -10.64 -9.81
CA GLY A 24 6.07 -11.18 -8.54
C GLY A 24 5.52 -10.43 -7.33
N ASP A 25 5.47 -11.06 -6.14
CA ASP A 25 5.00 -10.39 -4.92
C ASP A 25 5.85 -9.17 -4.57
N GLU A 26 7.18 -9.27 -4.68
CA GLU A 26 8.09 -8.16 -4.43
C GLU A 26 7.85 -6.99 -5.41
N GLU A 27 7.60 -7.31 -6.68
CA GLU A 27 7.27 -6.30 -7.68
C GLU A 27 6.00 -5.53 -7.29
N LEU A 28 4.97 -6.24 -6.85
CA LEU A 28 3.70 -5.65 -6.43
C LEU A 28 3.83 -4.85 -5.12
N GLN A 29 4.82 -5.15 -4.29
CA GLN A 29 5.06 -4.47 -3.01
C GLN A 29 5.87 -3.18 -3.19
N TYR A 30 6.91 -3.19 -4.04
CA TYR A 30 7.90 -2.09 -4.07
C TYR A 30 7.93 -1.30 -5.38
N SER A 31 7.48 -1.85 -6.51
CA SER A 31 7.59 -1.15 -7.81
C SER A 31 6.84 0.18 -7.83
N PRO A 32 7.32 1.20 -8.54
CA PRO A 32 6.58 2.44 -8.78
C PRO A 32 5.19 2.16 -9.35
N ILE A 33 4.18 2.88 -8.86
CA ILE A 33 2.79 2.71 -9.29
C ILE A 33 2.64 3.05 -10.78
N GLU A 34 3.45 3.96 -11.28
CA GLU A 34 3.54 4.36 -12.68
C GLU A 34 3.90 3.16 -13.55
N LEU A 35 4.91 2.37 -13.16
CA LEU A 35 5.32 1.16 -13.89
C LEU A 35 4.24 0.08 -13.84
N LEU A 36 3.65 -0.15 -12.66
CA LEU A 36 2.57 -1.14 -12.53
C LEU A 36 1.34 -0.74 -13.35
N SER A 37 0.99 0.54 -13.38
CA SER A 37 -0.16 1.06 -14.12
C SER A 37 -0.04 0.96 -15.65
N GLN A 38 1.19 0.74 -16.15
CA GLN A 38 1.46 0.54 -17.57
C GLN A 38 1.22 -0.90 -18.02
N ARG A 39 1.14 -1.87 -17.10
CA ARG A 39 0.86 -3.27 -17.45
C ARG A 39 -0.59 -3.40 -17.89
N LYS A 40 -0.85 -3.36 -19.19
CA LYS A 40 -2.20 -3.51 -19.76
C LYS A 40 -2.17 -4.50 -20.93
N GLN A 41 -3.07 -5.48 -20.90
CA GLN A 41 -3.27 -6.44 -21.99
C GLN A 41 -4.74 -6.77 -22.10
N LYS A 42 -5.27 -6.77 -23.33
CA LYS A 42 -6.70 -6.96 -23.61
C LYS A 42 -7.24 -8.29 -23.06
N ASP A 43 -6.41 -9.32 -23.06
CA ASP A 43 -6.79 -10.68 -22.64
C ASP A 43 -6.84 -10.86 -21.11
N PHE A 44 -6.30 -9.90 -20.35
CA PHE A 44 -6.26 -9.92 -18.88
C PHE A 44 -6.84 -8.62 -18.31
N PRO A 45 -8.15 -8.36 -18.50
CA PRO A 45 -8.78 -7.16 -17.98
C PRO A 45 -8.82 -7.17 -16.45
N GLU A 46 -8.64 -6.00 -15.84
CA GLU A 46 -8.89 -5.80 -14.41
C GLU A 46 -10.39 -5.93 -14.10
N ALA A 47 -10.72 -6.44 -12.91
CA ALA A 47 -12.09 -6.46 -12.43
C ALA A 47 -12.61 -5.03 -12.19
N LYS A 48 -13.93 -4.81 -12.34
CA LYS A 48 -14.55 -3.48 -12.10
C LYS A 48 -14.30 -2.94 -10.68
N THR A 49 -14.13 -3.83 -9.72
CA THR A 49 -13.86 -3.50 -8.31
C THR A 49 -12.38 -3.24 -8.03
N PHE A 50 -11.48 -3.41 -9.01
CA PHE A 50 -10.05 -3.21 -8.86
C PHE A 50 -9.61 -1.81 -9.29
N SER A 51 -8.49 -1.35 -8.72
CA SER A 51 -7.75 -0.19 -9.23
C SER A 51 -6.35 -0.19 -8.68
N VAL A 52 -5.35 -0.22 -9.56
CA VAL A 52 -3.94 -0.05 -9.15
C VAL A 52 -3.70 1.24 -8.37
N MET A 53 -4.49 2.29 -8.62
CA MET A 53 -4.40 3.59 -7.93
C MET A 53 -4.96 3.59 -6.50
N ASN A 54 -5.54 2.48 -6.05
CA ASN A 54 -6.12 2.39 -4.72
C ASN A 54 -5.10 1.93 -3.67
N GLY A 55 -5.13 2.53 -2.48
CA GLY A 55 -4.34 2.07 -1.34
C GLY A 55 -2.86 1.94 -1.68
N CYS A 56 -2.26 0.80 -1.32
CA CYS A 56 -0.92 0.44 -1.79
C CYS A 56 -1.04 -0.41 -3.06
N ARG A 57 -1.03 0.23 -4.24
CA ARG A 57 -0.94 -0.44 -5.56
C ARG A 57 -2.10 -1.40 -5.87
N GLY A 58 -3.31 -1.07 -5.44
CA GLY A 58 -4.54 -1.83 -5.65
C GLY A 58 -4.88 -2.84 -4.56
N THR A 59 -4.07 -2.91 -3.50
CA THR A 59 -4.37 -3.76 -2.36
C THR A 59 -5.46 -3.17 -1.47
N VAL A 60 -6.38 -4.03 -1.01
CA VAL A 60 -7.45 -3.70 -0.05
C VAL A 60 -7.32 -4.52 1.22
N TYR A 61 -7.90 -4.04 2.33
CA TYR A 61 -7.98 -4.82 3.57
C TYR A 61 -9.05 -5.87 3.41
N GLU A 62 -8.66 -7.12 3.71
CA GLU A 62 -9.54 -8.27 3.67
C GLU A 62 -9.47 -8.93 5.04
N ALA A 63 -10.62 -9.38 5.55
CA ALA A 63 -10.72 -9.98 6.89
C ALA A 63 -9.86 -11.24 7.07
N GLY A 64 -9.37 -11.84 5.98
CA GLY A 64 -8.45 -12.98 5.99
C GLY A 64 -6.97 -12.63 5.83
N ASN A 65 -6.60 -11.34 5.79
CA ASN A 65 -5.19 -10.95 5.71
C ASN A 65 -4.46 -11.37 6.98
N THR A 66 -3.44 -12.22 6.84
CA THR A 66 -2.62 -12.67 7.96
C THR A 66 -1.51 -11.67 8.30
N ASN A 67 -1.09 -10.86 7.31
CA ASN A 67 -0.03 -9.87 7.48
C ASN A 67 -0.58 -8.51 7.96
N ILE A 68 -1.09 -8.47 9.20
CA ILE A 68 -1.66 -7.26 9.81
C ILE A 68 -0.96 -6.96 11.13
N THR A 69 -0.34 -5.78 11.20
CA THR A 69 0.21 -5.25 12.45
C THR A 69 -0.88 -4.48 13.18
N THR A 70 -1.29 -4.98 14.34
CA THR A 70 -2.26 -4.26 15.19
C THR A 70 -1.55 -3.17 15.96
N LEU A 71 -1.96 -1.92 15.75
CA LEU A 71 -1.41 -0.76 16.44
C LEU A 71 -2.41 -0.29 17.49
N LYS A 72 -1.98 -0.16 18.75
CA LYS A 72 -2.83 0.31 19.84
C LYS A 72 -2.87 1.85 19.85
N PRO A 73 -4.05 2.48 20.03
CA PRO A 73 -4.12 3.92 20.24
C PRO A 73 -3.23 4.37 21.41
N GLY A 74 -2.50 5.46 21.22
CA GLY A 74 -1.56 6.02 22.19
C GLY A 74 -0.25 5.24 22.35
N ALA A 75 -0.05 4.13 21.64
CA ALA A 75 1.20 3.38 21.67
C ALA A 75 2.16 3.85 20.59
N ASP A 76 3.45 3.70 20.90
CA ASP A 76 4.54 3.94 19.95
C ASP A 76 4.72 2.76 19.01
N PHE A 77 5.10 3.05 17.78
CA PHE A 77 5.53 2.09 16.76
C PHE A 77 6.64 2.70 15.91
N ASP A 78 7.46 1.84 15.33
CA ASP A 78 8.57 2.27 14.49
C ASP A 78 8.26 1.92 13.04
N VAL A 79 8.55 2.84 12.13
CA VAL A 79 8.44 2.64 10.69
C VAL A 79 9.85 2.59 10.13
N GLU A 80 10.17 1.47 9.50
CA GLU A 80 11.44 1.26 8.82
C GLU A 80 11.22 1.24 7.31
N TRP A 81 12.18 1.75 6.56
CA TRP A 81 12.16 1.68 5.10
C TRP A 81 13.55 1.43 4.55
N ILE A 82 13.57 0.67 3.46
CA ILE A 82 14.78 0.33 2.71
C ILE A 82 14.63 0.94 1.31
N ILE A 83 15.63 1.72 0.92
CA ILE A 83 15.77 2.32 -0.40
C ILE A 83 16.83 1.52 -1.17
N GLN A 84 16.38 0.77 -2.17
CA GLN A 84 17.28 0.02 -3.06
C GLN A 84 18.00 0.93 -4.05
N ALA A 85 17.34 2.00 -4.51
CA ALA A 85 17.88 3.00 -5.42
C ALA A 85 17.54 4.41 -4.92
N PRO A 86 18.54 5.20 -4.48
CA PRO A 86 18.31 6.56 -3.99
C PRO A 86 17.73 7.48 -5.07
N HIS A 87 16.55 8.03 -4.79
CA HIS A 87 15.92 9.06 -5.60
C HIS A 87 15.39 10.17 -4.69
N PRO A 88 15.57 11.46 -5.04
CA PRO A 88 14.93 12.56 -4.33
C PRO A 88 13.42 12.36 -4.33
N GLY A 89 12.79 12.51 -3.17
CA GLY A 89 11.36 12.34 -3.04
C GLY A 89 10.85 12.66 -1.65
N THR A 90 9.53 12.73 -1.57
CA THR A 90 8.81 12.96 -0.32
C THR A 90 8.09 11.68 0.09
N MET A 91 8.25 11.26 1.34
CA MET A 91 7.41 10.22 1.95
C MET A 91 6.33 10.85 2.80
N LYS A 92 5.08 10.39 2.63
CA LYS A 92 3.93 10.75 3.47
C LYS A 92 3.40 9.51 4.16
N LEU A 93 3.56 9.43 5.48
CA LEU A 93 2.92 8.39 6.27
C LEU A 93 1.53 8.88 6.68
N SER A 94 0.50 8.12 6.33
CA SER A 94 -0.89 8.53 6.54
C SER A 94 -1.76 7.40 7.08
N ILE A 95 -2.75 7.76 7.90
CA ILE A 95 -3.89 6.92 8.22
C ILE A 95 -4.93 7.13 7.12
N VAL A 96 -5.45 6.03 6.59
CA VAL A 96 -6.46 6.04 5.53
C VAL A 96 -7.76 5.39 6.02
N LYS A 97 -8.88 5.81 5.45
CA LYS A 97 -10.19 5.18 5.67
C LYS A 97 -10.76 4.66 4.35
N PRO A 98 -11.39 3.48 4.33
CA PRO A 98 -12.05 2.99 3.13
C PRO A 98 -13.27 3.86 2.81
N SER A 99 -13.55 3.99 1.52
CA SER A 99 -14.78 4.55 0.96
C SER A 99 -15.20 3.66 -0.19
N THR A 100 -16.48 3.38 -0.34
CA THR A 100 -16.98 2.46 -1.37
C THR A 100 -17.85 3.23 -2.34
N ASP A 101 -17.60 3.07 -3.65
CA ASP A 101 -18.47 3.65 -4.66
C ASP A 101 -19.70 2.77 -4.95
N SER A 102 -20.58 3.25 -5.84
CA SER A 102 -21.81 2.56 -6.22
C SER A 102 -21.60 1.21 -6.93
N SER A 103 -20.38 0.93 -7.41
CA SER A 103 -19.99 -0.34 -8.02
C SER A 103 -19.41 -1.34 -7.02
N GLY A 104 -19.33 -0.97 -5.74
CA GLY A 104 -18.70 -1.79 -4.70
C GLY A 104 -17.17 -1.70 -4.69
N LYS A 105 -16.58 -0.80 -5.47
CA LYS A 105 -15.13 -0.58 -5.49
C LYS A 105 -14.72 0.19 -4.24
N ILE A 106 -13.85 -0.43 -3.46
CA ILE A 106 -13.26 0.18 -2.27
C ILE A 106 -12.12 1.08 -2.71
N MET A 107 -12.09 2.31 -2.21
CA MET A 107 -11.02 3.29 -2.37
C MET A 107 -10.57 3.80 -0.99
N TYR A 108 -9.27 3.84 -0.73
CA TYR A 108 -8.71 4.45 0.48
C TYR A 108 -8.53 5.95 0.30
N LYS A 109 -9.12 6.72 1.21
CA LYS A 109 -8.94 8.17 1.29
C LYS A 109 -8.04 8.50 2.46
N ASN A 110 -7.16 9.48 2.27
CA ASN A 110 -6.37 10.04 3.35
C ASN A 110 -7.31 10.58 4.43
N TYR A 111 -7.16 10.08 5.66
CA TYR A 111 -7.88 10.59 6.82
C TYR A 111 -7.00 11.55 7.62
N LYS A 112 -5.72 11.20 7.81
CA LYS A 112 -4.75 12.03 8.53
C LYS A 112 -3.34 11.69 8.07
N THR A 113 -2.57 12.69 7.67
CA THR A 113 -1.11 12.55 7.49
C THR A 113 -0.44 12.65 8.86
N ILE A 114 0.33 11.63 9.22
CA ILE A 114 1.06 11.57 10.49
C ILE A 114 2.39 12.31 10.34
N ILE A 115 3.12 12.07 9.25
CA ILE A 115 4.40 12.72 8.97
C ILE A 115 4.62 12.90 7.47
N THR A 116 5.36 13.95 7.13
CA THR A 116 5.93 14.19 5.81
C THR A 116 7.45 14.29 5.95
N LEU A 117 8.20 13.53 5.15
CA LEU A 117 9.66 13.60 5.06
C LEU A 117 10.04 14.03 3.65
N ASP A 118 10.61 15.23 3.50
CA ASP A 118 10.94 15.80 2.17
C ASP A 118 12.29 15.33 1.61
N SER A 119 13.13 14.68 2.42
CA SER A 119 14.42 14.11 2.01
C SER A 119 14.39 12.59 2.08
N PHE A 120 13.42 11.97 1.40
CA PHE A 120 13.23 10.53 1.39
C PHE A 120 14.01 9.86 0.25
N ALA A 121 15.33 9.81 0.40
CA ALA A 121 16.23 9.20 -0.59
C ALA A 121 17.17 8.14 0.01
N GLN A 122 17.13 7.94 1.32
CA GLN A 122 18.04 7.06 2.07
C GLN A 122 17.24 6.15 3.00
N ASN A 123 17.85 5.04 3.42
CA ASN A 123 17.30 4.16 4.45
C ASN A 123 17.04 4.94 5.74
N GLY A 124 16.06 4.50 6.52
CA GLY A 124 15.78 5.15 7.79
C GLY A 124 14.78 4.40 8.65
N VAL A 125 14.73 4.87 9.90
CA VAL A 125 13.80 4.42 10.93
C VAL A 125 13.18 5.66 11.56
N LEU A 126 11.87 5.63 11.78
CA LEU A 126 11.13 6.69 12.45
C LEU A 126 10.27 6.09 13.56
N ARG A 127 10.44 6.59 14.78
CA ARG A 127 9.52 6.32 15.88
C ARG A 127 8.33 7.27 15.83
N ASN A 128 7.13 6.74 15.96
CA ASN A 128 5.90 7.50 15.90
C ASN A 128 4.88 7.01 16.94
N THR A 129 3.95 7.87 17.33
CA THR A 129 2.89 7.55 18.30
C THR A 129 1.54 7.71 17.61
N ILE A 130 0.68 6.70 17.69
CA ILE A 130 -0.66 6.81 17.12
C ILE A 130 -1.54 7.64 18.06
N ILE A 131 -1.82 8.88 17.67
CA ILE A 131 -2.87 9.70 18.28
C ILE A 131 -4.09 9.68 17.34
N LEU A 132 -4.98 8.71 17.57
CA LEU A 132 -6.25 8.49 16.85
C LEU A 132 -7.41 9.20 17.55
#